data_AF-A0A4Y2FXP0-F1
#
_entry.id   AF-A0A4Y2FXP0-F1
#
_cell.length_a   1.000
_cell.length_b   1.000
_cell.length_c   1.000
_cell.angle_alpha   90.00
_cell.angle_beta   90.00
_cell.angle_gamma   90.00
#
_symmetry.space_group_name_H-M   'P 1'
#
loop_
_entity.id
_entity.type
_entity.pdbx_description
1 polymer ?
#
loop_
_entity_poly.entity_id
_entity_poly.type
_entity_poly.pdbx_seq_one_letter_code
_entity_poly.pdbx_strand_id
1 'polypeptide(L)'
;SFCNYCITLLLGPDEKKKIMETNPWYCFFCSSNDGCGLLQVKKDWEDRIITFFQPSKVDEQEVPLLDFVAKNPIRVLSLFDGIGTGKFVLDSLGFDVEVYYASEIDENAINVSKFHHKDSISYIGDVTQLTDDKIASLCPINLVIGGSPCNDLSLVNPLRKGIYGTYLCNFSLQQSFSGNLQV
;
A
#
# COMPACT_ATOMS: atom_id res chain seq x y z
N SER A 1 -3.06 11.28 17.40
CA SER A 1 -3.27 12.53 18.16
C SER A 1 -4.33 12.29 19.23
N PHE A 2 -4.39 13.14 20.26
CA PHE A 2 -5.35 13.00 21.35
C PHE A 2 -6.15 14.28 21.53
N CYS A 3 -7.46 14.15 21.73
CA CYS A 3 -8.33 15.31 21.86
C CYS A 3 -8.18 15.94 23.26
N ASN A 4 -8.10 17.27 23.34
CA ASN A 4 -7.94 17.99 24.62
C ASN A 4 -9.04 17.66 25.63
N TYR A 5 -10.27 17.48 25.14
CA TYR A 5 -11.40 17.09 25.96
C TYR A 5 -11.23 15.67 26.54
N CYS A 6 -10.79 14.72 25.71
CA CYS A 6 -10.57 13.32 26.07
C CYS A 6 -9.50 13.21 27.16
N ILE A 7 -8.38 13.94 27.00
CA ILE A 7 -7.31 14.00 28.00
C ILE A 7 -7.85 14.57 29.31
N THR A 8 -8.56 15.70 29.26
CA THR A 8 -9.10 16.34 30.47
C THR A 8 -10.11 15.42 31.19
N LEU A 9 -10.96 14.73 30.44
CA LEU A 9 -11.99 13.85 30.98
C LEU A 9 -11.40 12.55 31.58
N LEU A 10 -10.44 11.93 30.89
CA LEU A 10 -9.89 10.62 31.27
C LEU A 10 -8.71 10.69 32.24
N LEU A 11 -7.94 11.79 32.21
CA LEU A 11 -6.72 11.98 33.02
C LEU A 11 -6.83 13.12 34.03
N GLY A 12 -7.74 14.06 33.82
CA GLY A 12 -7.88 15.26 34.62
C GLY A 12 -7.11 16.48 34.08
N PRO A 13 -7.43 17.69 34.58
CA PRO A 13 -6.85 18.94 34.09
C PRO A 13 -5.36 19.11 34.43
N ASP A 14 -4.88 18.54 35.54
CA ASP A 14 -3.49 18.65 35.96
C ASP A 14 -2.55 17.83 35.07
N GLU A 15 -2.95 16.59 34.72
CA GLU A 15 -2.19 15.75 33.78
C GLU A 15 -2.14 16.35 32.38
N LYS A 16 -3.23 17.00 31.93
CA LYS A 16 -3.21 17.77 30.68
C LYS A 16 -2.10 18.82 30.70
N LYS A 17 -1.98 19.59 31.80
CA LYS A 17 -0.96 20.63 31.92
C LYS A 17 0.44 20.05 31.84
N LYS A 18 0.70 18.94 32.55
CA LYS A 18 1.97 18.21 32.49
C LYS A 18 2.31 17.74 31.07
N ILE A 19 1.35 17.15 30.36
CA ILE A 19 1.54 16.69 28.97
C ILE A 19 1.89 17.87 28.06
N MET A 20 1.21 19.01 28.20
CA MET A 20 1.48 20.20 27.39
C MET A 20 2.84 20.86 27.68
N GLU A 21 3.37 20.68 28.90
CA GLU A 21 4.68 21.21 29.31
C GLU A 21 5.85 20.25 29.00
N THR A 22 5.57 18.98 28.69
CA THR A 22 6.60 17.96 28.42
C THR A 22 7.11 18.05 26.98
N ASN A 23 8.43 18.16 26.80
CA ASN A 23 9.08 18.10 25.48
C ASN A 23 10.44 17.37 25.56
N PRO A 24 10.63 16.22 24.88
CA PRO A 24 9.69 15.52 24.00
C PRO A 24 8.61 14.74 24.77
N TRP A 25 7.36 14.81 24.31
CA TRP A 25 6.28 13.98 24.83
C TRP A 25 6.12 12.69 24.01
N TYR A 26 6.10 11.56 24.70
CA TYR A 26 5.79 10.25 24.10
C TYR A 26 4.32 9.92 24.36
N CYS A 27 3.62 9.48 23.32
CA CYS A 27 2.20 9.20 23.43
C CYS A 27 1.91 7.91 24.21
N PHE A 28 0.66 7.71 24.63
CA PHE A 28 0.27 6.55 25.45
C PHE A 28 0.54 5.19 24.78
N PHE A 29 0.54 5.11 23.45
CA PHE A 29 0.90 3.88 22.71
C PHE A 29 2.41 3.70 22.52
N CYS A 30 3.21 4.78 22.67
CA CYS A 30 4.66 4.73 22.48
C CYS A 30 5.43 4.62 23.81
N SER A 31 4.82 5.08 24.91
CA SER A 31 5.41 4.96 26.24
C SER A 31 5.20 3.55 26.75
N SER A 32 6.24 2.96 27.36
CA SER A 32 6.18 1.65 28.02
C SER A 32 5.37 1.66 29.33
N ASN A 33 4.82 2.81 29.71
CA ASN A 33 3.91 2.90 30.86
C ASN A 33 2.51 2.43 30.46
N ASP A 34 2.08 1.33 31.09
CA ASP A 34 0.74 0.75 31.01
C ASP A 34 -0.34 1.72 31.58
N GLY A 35 -0.66 2.77 30.83
CA GLY A 35 -1.76 3.69 31.10
C GLY A 35 -1.47 4.85 32.06
N CYS A 36 -2.34 5.85 32.01
CA CYS A 36 -2.37 7.00 32.91
C CYS A 36 -3.81 7.19 33.37
N GLY A 37 -4.08 7.30 34.67
CA GLY A 37 -5.44 7.48 35.19
C GLY A 37 -6.43 6.41 34.72
N LEU A 38 -7.56 6.83 34.13
CA LEU A 38 -8.58 5.94 33.56
C LEU A 38 -8.26 5.48 32.13
N LEU A 39 -7.27 6.09 31.48
CA LEU A 39 -6.87 5.72 30.13
C LEU A 39 -5.82 4.60 30.21
N GLN A 40 -6.25 3.38 29.90
CA GLN A 40 -5.35 2.21 29.83
C GLN A 40 -5.24 1.69 28.40
N VAL A 41 -4.00 1.49 27.94
CA VAL A 41 -3.72 0.84 26.67
C VAL A 41 -3.89 -0.66 26.86
N LYS A 42 -4.68 -1.28 25.99
CA LYS A 42 -4.87 -2.73 26.00
C LYS A 42 -3.63 -3.42 25.45
N LYS A 43 -3.21 -4.53 26.05
CA LYS A 43 -2.01 -5.27 25.60
C LYS A 43 -2.20 -5.89 24.22
N ASP A 44 -3.42 -6.29 23.90
CA ASP A 44 -3.87 -6.90 22.65
C ASP A 44 -4.48 -5.87 21.67
N TRP A 45 -4.11 -4.58 21.79
CA TRP A 45 -4.77 -3.53 21.00
C TRP A 45 -4.55 -3.67 19.48
N GLU A 46 -3.39 -4.17 19.06
CA GLU A 46 -3.03 -4.37 17.64
C GLU A 46 -3.95 -5.40 16.97
N ASP A 47 -4.04 -6.59 17.57
CA ASP A 47 -4.92 -7.67 17.11
C ASP A 47 -6.39 -7.24 17.05
N ARG A 48 -6.82 -6.45 18.03
CA ARG A 48 -8.19 -5.93 18.09
C ARG A 48 -8.47 -4.93 16.99
N ILE A 49 -7.51 -4.10 16.61
CA ILE A 49 -7.65 -3.18 15.47
C ILE A 49 -7.75 -3.98 14.18
N ILE A 50 -6.88 -4.97 13.98
CA ILE A 50 -6.92 -5.85 12.80
C ILE A 50 -8.29 -6.52 12.69
N THR A 51 -8.76 -7.14 13.78
CA THR A 51 -10.07 -7.79 13.86
C THR A 51 -11.22 -6.82 13.60
N PHE A 52 -11.12 -5.58 14.11
CA PHE A 52 -12.16 -4.56 13.91
C PHE A 52 -12.32 -4.16 12.44
N PHE A 53 -11.22 -4.11 11.68
CA PHE A 53 -11.24 -3.75 10.26
C PHE A 53 -11.38 -4.96 9.31
N GLN A 54 -11.45 -6.19 9.83
CA GLN A 54 -11.71 -7.41 9.06
C GLN A 54 -13.13 -7.94 9.32
N PRO A 55 -14.16 -7.43 8.62
CA PRO A 55 -15.51 -7.94 8.76
C PRO A 55 -15.62 -9.30 8.05
N SER A 56 -15.29 -10.37 8.79
CA SER A 56 -15.57 -11.79 8.45
C SER A 56 -14.69 -12.42 7.35
N LYS A 57 -13.86 -13.40 7.74
CA LYS A 57 -13.24 -14.46 6.92
C LYS A 57 -12.61 -14.01 5.58
N VAL A 58 -11.48 -13.32 5.66
CA VAL A 58 -10.48 -13.38 4.59
C VAL A 58 -9.31 -14.19 5.15
N ASP A 59 -8.82 -15.10 4.32
CA ASP A 59 -7.75 -16.08 4.60
C ASP A 59 -6.63 -15.47 5.45
N GLU A 60 -6.13 -16.24 6.42
CA GLU A 60 -5.10 -15.86 7.39
C GLU A 60 -3.77 -15.55 6.68
N GLN A 61 -3.65 -14.42 6.01
CA GLN A 61 -2.34 -13.79 5.87
C GLN A 61 -2.07 -13.10 7.19
N GLU A 62 -1.19 -13.72 7.98
CA GLU A 62 -0.47 -13.07 9.07
C GLU A 62 0.22 -11.83 8.48
N VAL A 63 -0.46 -10.68 8.50
CA VAL A 63 0.24 -9.40 8.38
C VAL A 63 1.04 -9.33 9.66
N PRO A 64 2.39 -9.39 9.60
CA PRO A 64 3.20 -9.38 10.80
C PRO A 64 2.79 -8.19 11.64
N LEU A 65 2.60 -8.45 12.93
CA LEU A 65 2.27 -7.46 13.94
C LEU A 65 3.07 -6.19 13.67
N LEU A 66 2.36 -5.07 13.77
CA LEU A 66 2.83 -3.75 13.41
C LEU A 66 3.77 -3.27 14.51
N ASP A 67 4.86 -4.03 14.73
CA ASP A 67 5.96 -3.61 15.54
C ASP A 67 6.36 -2.24 14.97
N PHE A 68 6.33 -1.22 15.81
CA PHE A 68 6.82 0.11 15.51
C PHE A 68 8.36 0.10 15.32
N VAL A 69 8.88 -0.93 14.64
CA VAL A 69 10.22 -1.02 14.06
C VAL A 69 10.44 0.20 13.19
N ALA A 70 11.71 0.60 13.11
CA ALA A 70 12.20 1.60 12.17
C ALA A 70 11.45 1.48 10.83
N LYS A 71 10.71 2.53 10.48
CA LYS A 71 10.00 2.61 9.21
C LYS A 71 11.05 2.63 8.11
N ASN A 72 11.19 1.50 7.42
CA ASN A 72 12.06 1.42 6.26
C ASN A 72 11.36 2.07 5.06
N PRO A 73 12.11 2.74 4.18
CA PRO A 73 11.58 3.23 2.91
C PRO A 73 10.90 2.10 2.13
N ILE A 74 9.75 2.38 1.52
CA ILE A 74 8.96 1.39 0.79
C ILE A 74 9.45 1.25 -0.66
N ARG A 75 9.38 0.03 -1.17
CA ARG A 75 9.66 -0.31 -2.57
C ARG A 75 8.35 -0.65 -3.28
N VAL A 76 8.05 0.06 -4.37
CA VAL A 76 6.73 0.02 -5.02
C VAL A 76 6.86 -0.46 -6.46
N LEU A 77 5.94 -1.34 -6.87
CA LEU A 77 5.77 -1.77 -8.26
C LEU A 77 4.38 -1.35 -8.75
N SER A 78 4.34 -0.43 -9.71
CA SER A 78 3.12 0.07 -10.36
C SER A 78 3.01 -0.50 -11.77
N LEU A 79 1.95 -1.27 -12.02
CA LEU A 79 1.63 -1.85 -13.32
C LEU A 79 0.54 -1.01 -13.99
N PHE A 80 0.76 -0.57 -15.23
CA PHE A 80 -0.12 0.39 -15.90
C PHE A 80 -0.18 1.73 -15.14
N ASP A 81 1.00 2.32 -14.91
CA ASP A 81 1.18 3.48 -14.03
C ASP A 81 0.52 4.77 -14.56
N GLY A 82 0.32 4.86 -15.88
CA GLY A 82 -0.16 6.05 -16.55
C GLY A 82 0.72 7.26 -16.26
N ILE A 83 0.14 8.27 -15.64
CA ILE A 83 0.81 9.56 -15.36
C ILE A 83 1.53 9.61 -14.00
N GLY A 84 1.69 8.49 -13.30
CA GLY A 84 2.40 8.45 -12.01
C GLY A 84 1.55 8.79 -10.78
N THR A 85 0.23 8.62 -10.85
CA THR A 85 -0.69 8.96 -9.75
C THR A 85 -0.32 8.24 -8.44
N GLY A 86 0.12 6.98 -8.52
CA GLY A 86 0.55 6.22 -7.34
C GLY A 86 1.72 6.90 -6.63
N LYS A 87 2.74 7.35 -7.37
CA LYS A 87 3.87 8.10 -6.83
C LYS A 87 3.42 9.41 -6.19
N PHE A 88 2.57 10.18 -6.87
CA PHE A 88 2.03 11.43 -6.35
C PHE A 88 1.32 11.26 -5.00
N VAL A 89 0.49 10.23 -4.88
CA VAL A 89 -0.26 9.95 -3.66
C VAL A 89 0.67 9.53 -2.52
N LEU A 90 1.67 8.69 -2.79
CA LEU A 90 2.65 8.27 -1.78
C LEU A 90 3.45 9.47 -1.23
N ASP A 91 3.88 10.36 -2.12
CA ASP A 91 4.60 11.59 -1.74
C ASP A 91 3.69 12.52 -0.92
N SER A 92 2.42 12.66 -1.33
CA SER A 92 1.43 13.49 -0.64
C SER A 92 1.09 12.96 0.75
N LEU A 93 1.10 11.65 0.94
CA LEU A 93 0.88 10.98 2.22
C LEU A 93 2.15 10.97 3.11
N GLY A 94 3.30 11.40 2.59
CA GLY A 94 4.56 11.44 3.32
C GLY A 94 5.20 10.07 3.54
N PHE A 95 4.97 9.11 2.64
CA PHE A 95 5.71 7.85 2.64
C PHE A 95 7.14 8.08 2.14
N ASP A 96 8.10 7.46 2.82
CA ASP A 96 9.48 7.40 2.33
C ASP A 96 9.55 6.28 1.28
N VAL A 97 9.82 6.64 0.03
CA VAL A 97 9.83 5.70 -1.11
C VAL A 97 11.28 5.50 -1.57
N GLU A 98 11.81 4.30 -1.38
CA GLU A 98 13.17 3.96 -1.83
C GLU A 98 13.25 3.95 -3.36
N VAL A 99 12.31 3.25 -3.97
CA VAL A 99 12.24 3.06 -5.41
C VAL A 99 10.79 2.83 -5.83
N TYR A 100 10.43 3.45 -6.95
CA TYR A 100 9.14 3.31 -7.59
C TYR A 100 9.36 2.76 -9.00
N TYR A 101 9.05 1.48 -9.19
CA TYR A 101 9.10 0.83 -10.50
C TYR A 101 7.77 1.01 -11.21
N ALA A 102 7.80 1.51 -12.45
CA ALA A 102 6.59 1.74 -13.24
C ALA A 102 6.64 0.97 -14.57
N SER A 103 5.60 0.21 -14.85
CA SER A 103 5.34 -0.37 -16.16
C SER A 103 4.30 0.47 -16.90
N GLU A 104 4.71 1.10 -18.01
CA GLU A 104 3.87 1.91 -18.88
C GLU A 104 4.44 1.85 -20.30
N ILE A 105 3.55 1.87 -21.29
CA ILE A 105 3.87 1.80 -22.73
C ILE A 105 3.46 3.07 -23.48
N ASP A 106 2.56 3.90 -22.94
CA ASP A 106 2.21 5.19 -23.54
C ASP A 106 3.29 6.23 -23.30
N GLU A 107 4.02 6.59 -24.36
CA GLU A 107 5.09 7.60 -24.34
C GLU A 107 4.60 8.96 -23.80
N ASN A 108 3.36 9.35 -24.06
CA ASN A 108 2.82 10.62 -23.57
C ASN A 108 2.67 10.58 -22.05
N ALA A 109 2.14 9.47 -21.51
CA ALA A 109 1.98 9.26 -20.08
C ALA A 109 3.34 9.22 -19.36
N ILE A 110 4.32 8.52 -19.95
CA ILE A 110 5.70 8.49 -19.46
C ILE A 110 6.31 9.90 -19.43
N ASN A 111 6.16 10.69 -20.49
CA ASN A 111 6.73 12.04 -20.56
C ASN A 111 6.12 12.98 -19.51
N VAL A 112 4.80 12.92 -19.33
CA VAL A 112 4.09 13.67 -18.28
C VAL A 112 4.61 13.27 -16.90
N SER A 113 4.68 11.97 -16.64
CA SER A 113 5.12 11.42 -15.36
C SER A 113 6.59 11.80 -15.04
N LYS A 114 7.53 11.70 -15.99
CA LYS A 114 8.91 12.18 -15.84
C LYS A 114 9.01 13.65 -15.49
N PHE A 115 8.22 14.49 -16.17
CA PHE A 115 8.20 15.94 -15.93
C PHE A 115 7.71 16.27 -14.51
N HIS A 116 6.64 15.62 -14.05
CA HIS A 116 6.07 15.87 -12.73
C HIS A 116 6.89 15.26 -11.59
N HIS A 117 7.51 14.11 -11.81
CA HIS A 117 8.21 13.35 -10.78
C HIS A 117 9.75 13.44 -10.86
N LYS A 118 10.30 14.35 -11.67
CA LYS A 118 11.74 14.65 -11.76
C LYS A 118 12.63 13.41 -11.91
N ASP A 119 12.22 12.48 -12.76
CA ASP A 119 12.91 11.20 -13.00
C ASP A 119 13.09 10.29 -11.77
N SER A 120 12.29 10.48 -10.70
CA SER A 120 12.29 9.59 -9.53
C SER A 120 11.62 8.23 -9.75
N ILE A 121 11.09 7.99 -10.95
CA ILE A 121 10.38 6.76 -11.35
C ILE A 121 11.29 5.92 -12.25
N SER A 122 11.47 4.65 -11.89
CA SER A 122 12.21 3.66 -12.67
C SER A 122 11.27 2.92 -13.63
N TYR A 123 11.26 3.33 -14.89
CA TYR A 123 10.43 2.67 -15.91
C TYR A 123 11.02 1.31 -16.31
N ILE A 124 10.21 0.25 -16.18
CA ILE A 124 10.59 -1.13 -16.50
C ILE A 124 10.02 -1.62 -17.85
N GLY A 125 9.25 -0.76 -18.54
CA GLY A 125 8.72 -1.01 -19.87
C GLY A 125 7.40 -1.79 -19.86
N ASP A 126 7.14 -2.52 -20.94
CA ASP A 126 5.92 -3.30 -21.15
C ASP A 126 5.77 -4.41 -20.11
N VAL A 127 4.58 -4.47 -19.52
CA VAL A 127 4.21 -5.44 -18.51
C VAL A 127 4.27 -6.89 -19.01
N THR A 128 4.04 -7.10 -20.32
CA THR A 128 4.08 -8.43 -20.95
C THR A 128 5.50 -9.02 -21.03
N GLN A 129 6.53 -8.18 -20.83
CA GLN A 129 7.93 -8.57 -20.84
C GLN A 129 8.49 -8.82 -19.43
N LEU A 130 7.66 -8.74 -18.39
CA LEU A 130 8.05 -9.03 -17.02
C LEU A 130 8.13 -10.54 -16.79
N THR A 131 9.35 -11.09 -16.84
CA THR A 131 9.64 -12.48 -16.49
C THR A 131 9.85 -12.66 -14.99
N ASP A 132 9.77 -13.89 -14.50
CA ASP A 132 10.06 -14.21 -13.09
C ASP A 132 11.46 -13.76 -12.67
N ASP A 133 12.47 -13.94 -13.53
CA ASP A 133 13.84 -13.45 -13.29
C ASP A 133 13.89 -11.93 -13.17
N LYS A 134 13.11 -11.22 -14.00
CA LYS A 134 13.02 -9.76 -13.94
C LYS A 134 12.36 -9.33 -12.64
N ILE A 135 11.27 -9.95 -12.24
CA ILE A 135 10.60 -9.66 -10.96
C ILE A 135 11.53 -9.95 -9.79
N ALA A 136 12.23 -11.08 -9.80
CA ALA A 136 13.22 -11.43 -8.79
C ALA A 136 14.35 -10.40 -8.68
N SER A 137 14.74 -9.76 -9.79
CA SER A 137 15.74 -8.67 -9.79
C SER A 137 15.24 -7.35 -9.20
N LEU A 138 13.92 -7.14 -9.17
CA LEU A 138 13.29 -5.93 -8.60
C LEU A 138 13.00 -6.11 -7.10
N CYS A 139 12.80 -7.35 -6.65
CA CYS A 139 12.53 -7.70 -5.27
C CYS A 139 13.65 -7.25 -4.31
N PRO A 140 13.31 -6.92 -3.05
CA PRO A 140 11.98 -7.03 -2.43
C PRO A 140 11.02 -5.91 -2.89
N ILE A 141 9.71 -6.21 -2.95
CA ILE A 141 8.64 -5.23 -3.21
C ILE A 141 7.66 -5.26 -2.05
N ASN A 142 7.29 -4.08 -1.54
CA ASN A 142 6.37 -3.94 -0.41
C ASN A 142 4.93 -3.64 -0.84
N LEU A 143 4.76 -2.97 -1.97
CA LEU A 143 3.47 -2.56 -2.49
C LEU A 143 3.42 -2.80 -4.00
N VAL A 144 2.44 -3.59 -4.43
CA VAL A 144 2.10 -3.77 -5.85
C VAL A 144 0.75 -3.09 -6.09
N ILE A 145 0.72 -2.18 -7.06
CA ILE A 145 -0.51 -1.50 -7.49
C ILE A 145 -0.63 -1.61 -9.01
N GLY A 146 -1.85 -1.55 -9.53
CA GLY A 146 -2.03 -1.44 -10.96
C GLY A 146 -3.48 -1.26 -11.40
N GLY A 147 -3.65 -0.58 -12.52
CA GLY A 147 -4.94 -0.25 -13.11
C GLY A 147 -4.97 -0.61 -14.59
N SER A 148 -5.28 -1.85 -14.91
CA SER A 148 -5.31 -2.30 -16.30
C SER A 148 -6.37 -1.56 -17.13
N PRO A 149 -6.17 -1.35 -18.44
CA PRO A 149 -7.13 -0.65 -19.31
C PRO A 149 -8.55 -1.23 -19.21
N CYS A 150 -9.53 -0.38 -18.91
CA CYS A 150 -10.91 -0.81 -18.67
C CYS A 150 -11.77 -0.93 -19.94
N ASN A 151 -11.23 -0.59 -21.11
CA ASN A 151 -12.01 -0.42 -22.35
C ASN A 151 -12.72 -1.71 -22.79
N ASP A 152 -12.06 -2.87 -22.63
CA ASP A 152 -12.65 -4.18 -22.97
C ASP A 152 -13.56 -4.75 -21.87
N LEU A 153 -13.52 -4.20 -20.65
CA LEU A 153 -14.35 -4.62 -19.50
C LEU A 153 -15.60 -3.76 -19.31
N SER A 154 -15.56 -2.52 -19.82
CA SER A 154 -16.62 -1.55 -19.58
C SER A 154 -17.95 -1.99 -20.20
N LEU A 155 -19.00 -2.08 -19.38
CA LEU A 155 -20.34 -2.48 -19.82
C LEU A 155 -20.95 -1.52 -20.84
N VAL A 156 -20.49 -0.27 -20.87
CA VAL A 156 -20.94 0.76 -21.81
C VAL A 156 -20.27 0.67 -23.18
N ASN A 157 -19.27 -0.21 -23.37
CA ASN A 157 -18.67 -0.48 -24.67
C ASN A 157 -19.46 -1.60 -25.40
N PRO A 158 -20.15 -1.30 -26.52
CA PRO A 158 -20.88 -2.31 -27.29
C PRO A 158 -19.97 -3.37 -27.92
N LEU A 159 -18.69 -3.04 -28.12
CA LEU A 159 -17.64 -3.91 -28.70
C LEU A 159 -16.75 -4.56 -27.63
N ARG A 160 -17.23 -4.64 -26.38
CA ARG A 160 -16.48 -5.23 -25.27
C ARG A 160 -16.05 -6.67 -25.61
N LYS A 161 -14.79 -6.99 -25.32
CA LYS A 161 -14.24 -8.35 -25.47
C LYS A 161 -14.13 -9.09 -24.14
N GLY A 162 -14.44 -8.43 -23.02
CA GLY A 162 -14.34 -9.00 -21.69
C GLY A 162 -12.88 -9.17 -21.26
N ILE A 163 -12.66 -10.06 -20.28
CA ILE A 163 -11.34 -10.31 -19.69
C ILE A 163 -10.34 -10.82 -20.74
N TYR A 164 -10.81 -11.59 -21.73
CA TYR A 164 -10.01 -12.09 -22.86
C TYR A 164 -9.77 -11.07 -23.97
N GLY A 165 -10.07 -9.80 -23.70
CA GLY A 165 -9.88 -8.71 -24.63
C GLY A 165 -8.40 -8.45 -24.95
N THR A 166 -8.18 -7.87 -26.13
CA THR A 166 -6.86 -7.55 -26.68
C THR A 166 -6.00 -6.68 -25.77
N TYR A 167 -6.63 -5.84 -24.93
CA TYR A 167 -5.90 -4.92 -24.04
C TYR A 167 -5.60 -5.50 -22.65
N LEU A 168 -6.18 -6.64 -22.29
CA LEU A 168 -5.99 -7.31 -20.98
C LEU A 168 -5.24 -8.64 -21.10
N CYS A 169 -5.50 -9.40 -22.17
CA CYS A 169 -5.10 -10.80 -22.30
C CYS A 169 -3.94 -11.08 -23.26
N ASN A 170 -3.02 -10.13 -23.48
CA ASN A 170 -1.66 -10.54 -23.86
C ASN A 170 -0.85 -11.07 -22.66
N PHE A 171 -1.40 -11.02 -21.44
CA PHE A 171 -1.00 -11.92 -20.36
C PHE A 171 -1.44 -13.35 -20.69
N SER A 172 -0.63 -14.01 -21.50
CA SER A 172 -0.72 -15.44 -21.69
C SER A 172 -0.54 -16.10 -20.33
N LEU A 173 -1.63 -16.64 -19.77
CA LEU A 173 -1.57 -17.80 -18.87
C LEU A 173 -0.98 -18.97 -19.68
N GLN A 174 0.34 -18.94 -19.93
CA GLN A 174 1.12 -20.15 -20.10
C GLN A 174 1.58 -20.61 -18.72
N GLN A 175 0.64 -20.82 -17.79
CA GLN A 175 0.86 -21.85 -16.79
C GLN A 175 0.69 -23.18 -17.50
N SER A 176 1.82 -23.80 -17.80
CA SER A 176 1.91 -25.19 -18.22
C SER A 176 1.36 -26.10 -17.11
N PHE A 177 0.03 -26.30 -17.07
CA PHE A 177 -0.54 -27.51 -16.48
C PHE A 177 -0.39 -28.65 -17.50
N SER A 178 0.81 -29.21 -17.60
CA SER A 178 0.98 -30.58 -18.09
C SER A 178 0.70 -31.53 -16.93
N GLY A 179 -0.58 -31.72 -16.63
CA GLY A 179 -1.06 -32.73 -15.69
C GLY A 179 -2.12 -33.56 -16.42
N ASN A 180 -1.76 -34.81 -16.74
CA ASN A 180 -2.56 -35.75 -17.52
C ASN A 180 -4.02 -35.83 -17.05
N LEU A 181 -4.94 -35.57 -17.98
CA LEU A 181 -6.30 -36.06 -17.91
C LEU A 181 -6.27 -37.56 -18.23
N GLN A 182 -6.51 -38.41 -17.23
CA GLN A 182 -7.03 -39.76 -17.49
C GLN A 182 -8.46 -39.82 -16.95
N VAL A 183 -9.32 -40.33 -17.84
CA VAL A 183 -10.77 -40.54 -17.75
C VAL A 183 -11.13 -41.46 -16.59
#